data_AF-A0A063ZLS3-F1
#
_entry.id   AF-A0A063ZLS3-F1
#
_cell.length_a   1.000
_cell.length_b   1.000
_cell.length_c   1.000
_cell.angle_alpha   90.00
_cell.angle_beta   90.00
_cell.angle_gamma   90.00
#
_symmetry.space_group_name_H-M   'P 1'
#
loop_
_entity.id
_entity.type
_entity.pdbx_description
1 polymer ?
#
loop_
_entity_poly.entity_id
_entity_poly.type
_entity_poly.pdbx_seq_one_letter_code
_entity_poly.pdbx_strand_id
1 'polypeptide(L)' 'MAKSRALITDTEFNRISGEADVEDSKKYQAVSRVRKRIRDELPRDVEMLEEHHPELLEELRDVVCEDGGPDE' A
#
# COMPACT_ATOMS: atom_id res chain seq x y z
N MET A 1 -18.24 3.32 -12.01
CA MET A 1 -17.51 2.14 -11.48
C MET A 1 -17.35 2.34 -9.98
N ALA A 2 -17.59 1.32 -9.16
CA ALA A 2 -17.20 1.40 -7.75
C ALA A 2 -15.66 1.48 -7.72
N LYS A 3 -15.11 2.54 -7.13
CA LYS A 3 -13.67 2.69 -6.98
C LYS A 3 -13.21 1.64 -5.97
N SER A 4 -12.57 0.56 -6.43
CA SER A 4 -11.86 -0.33 -5.54
C SER A 4 -10.63 0.40 -5.00
N ARG A 5 -10.28 0.13 -3.74
CA ARG A 5 -9.05 0.64 -3.12
C ARG A 5 -7.96 -0.42 -3.22
N ALA A 6 -6.72 0.00 -3.39
CA ALA A 6 -5.55 -0.84 -3.20
C ALA A 6 -5.21 -0.94 -1.70
N LEU A 7 -3.94 -0.75 -1.31
CA LEU A 7 -3.46 -0.85 0.07
C LEU A 7 -4.00 0.24 1.02
N ILE A 8 -4.17 1.45 0.48
CA ILE A 8 -4.55 2.65 1.23
C ILE A 8 -5.93 3.16 0.81
N THR A 9 -6.72 3.63 1.77
CA THR A 9 -7.99 4.30 1.48
C THR A 9 -7.78 5.75 1.06
N ASP A 10 -8.75 6.33 0.36
CA ASP A 10 -8.75 7.78 0.04
C ASP A 10 -8.60 8.64 1.30
N THR A 11 -9.22 8.24 2.42
CA THR A 11 -9.09 8.97 3.70
C THR A 11 -7.67 8.88 4.27
N GLU A 12 -7.04 7.70 4.19
CA GLU A 12 -5.67 7.53 4.66
C GLU A 12 -4.68 8.25 3.76
N PHE A 13 -4.90 8.22 2.44
CA PHE A 13 -4.13 8.99 1.48
C PHE A 13 -4.13 10.48 1.85
N ASN A 14 -5.30 11.10 1.96
CA ASN A 14 -5.42 12.53 2.28
C ASN A 14 -4.79 12.89 3.63
N ARG A 15 -4.87 12.00 4.62
CA ARG A 15 -4.26 12.21 5.95
C ARG A 15 -2.75 12.08 5.92
N ILE A 16 -2.21 11.13 5.15
CA ILE A 16 -0.78 10.87 5.05
C ILE A 16 -0.10 11.92 4.16
N SER A 17 -0.74 12.33 3.06
CA SER A 17 -0.23 13.36 2.15
C SER A 17 -0.27 14.77 2.74
N GLY A 18 -1.01 14.98 3.82
CA GLY A 18 -1.19 16.29 4.45
C GLY A 18 -2.26 17.16 3.78
N GLU A 19 -2.98 16.64 2.78
CA GLU A 19 -4.12 17.31 2.15
C GLU A 19 -5.31 17.49 3.10
N ALA A 20 -5.44 16.62 4.10
CA ALA A 20 -6.42 16.77 5.16
C ALA A 20 -5.85 17.60 6.31
N ASP A 21 -6.50 18.72 6.62
CA ASP A 21 -6.24 19.49 7.83
C ASP A 21 -6.84 18.78 9.05
N VAL A 22 -6.06 17.87 9.63
CA VAL A 22 -6.42 17.07 10.80
C VAL A 22 -5.30 17.06 11.82
N GLU A 23 -5.65 16.80 13.07
CA GLU A 23 -4.69 16.61 14.16
C GLU A 23 -3.64 15.54 13.84
N ASP A 24 -2.41 15.75 14.31
CA ASP A 24 -1.29 14.83 14.09
C ASP A 24 -1.58 13.42 14.60
N SER A 25 -2.40 13.29 15.64
CA SER A 25 -2.86 12.00 16.15
C SER A 25 -3.61 11.17 15.08
N LYS A 26 -4.36 11.83 14.19
CA LYS A 26 -5.10 11.18 13.09
C LYS A 26 -4.18 10.81 11.94
N LYS A 27 -3.17 11.62 11.64
CA LYS A 27 -2.11 11.30 10.67
C LYS A 27 -1.32 10.07 11.13
N TYR A 28 -0.88 10.07 12.39
CA TYR A 28 -0.19 8.95 13.00
C TYR A 28 -1.03 7.66 12.99
N GLN A 29 -2.33 7.76 13.30
CA GLN A 29 -3.23 6.61 13.21
C GLN A 29 -3.35 6.06 11.78
N ALA A 30 -3.42 6.92 10.76
CA ALA A 30 -3.45 6.50 9.37
C ALA A 30 -2.18 5.73 9.00
N VAL A 31 -1.00 6.29 9.30
CA VAL A 31 0.30 5.62 9.07
C VAL A 31 0.37 4.27 9.79
N SER A 32 -0.06 4.21 11.05
CA SER A 32 -0.05 2.98 11.85
C SER A 32 -0.92 1.88 11.23
N ARG A 33 -2.11 2.22 10.71
CA ARG A 33 -3.01 1.28 10.05
C ARG A 33 -2.42 0.74 8.74
N VAL A 34 -1.86 1.63 7.91
CA VAL A 34 -1.19 1.23 6.66
C VAL A 34 0.00 0.32 6.96
N ARG A 35 0.83 0.69 7.93
CA ARG A 35 1.96 -0.15 8.39
C ARG A 35 1.51 -1.52 8.89
N LYS A 36 0.35 -1.60 9.55
CA LYS A 36 -0.23 -2.89 9.97
C LYS A 36 -0.58 -3.74 8.75
N ARG A 37 -1.25 -3.19 7.73
CA ARG A 37 -1.58 -3.95 6.51
C ARG A 37 -0.33 -4.44 5.79
N ILE A 38 0.70 -3.59 5.66
CA ILE A 38 1.97 -3.97 5.02
C ILE A 38 2.63 -5.15 5.74
N ARG A 39 2.57 -5.20 7.07
CA ARG A 39 3.23 -6.26 7.85
C ARG A 39 2.39 -7.51 8.04
N ASP A 40 1.08 -7.35 8.15
CA ASP A 40 0.21 -8.42 8.62
C ASP A 40 -0.69 -8.98 7.51
N GLU A 41 -1.06 -8.20 6.50
CA GLU A 41 -2.02 -8.61 5.45
C GLU A 41 -1.35 -8.79 4.10
N LEU A 42 -0.57 -7.81 3.64
CA LEU A 42 0.12 -7.86 2.35
C LEU A 42 1.01 -9.11 2.18
N PRO A 43 1.74 -9.63 3.20
CA PRO A 43 2.51 -10.85 3.03
C PRO A 43 1.64 -12.07 2.72
N ARG A 44 0.44 -12.14 3.31
CA ARG A 44 -0.52 -13.22 3.03
C ARG A 44 -1.06 -13.13 1.62
N ASP A 45 -1.33 -11.92 1.14
CA ASP A 45 -1.74 -11.70 -0.25
C ASP A 45 -0.60 -12.09 -1.21
N VAL A 46 0.65 -11.71 -0.89
CA VAL A 46 1.83 -12.08 -1.69
C VAL A 46 2.04 -13.59 -1.73
N GLU A 47 1.94 -14.29 -0.60
CA GLU A 47 2.02 -15.77 -0.54
C GLU A 47 0.96 -16.42 -1.42
N MET A 48 -0.29 -15.93 -1.37
CA MET A 48 -1.39 -16.42 -2.19
C MET A 48 -1.14 -16.18 -3.69
N LEU A 49 -0.63 -15.00 -4.06
CA LEU A 49 -0.28 -14.70 -5.44
C LEU A 49 0.88 -15.57 -5.93
N GLU A 50 1.92 -15.77 -5.11
CA GLU A 50 3.04 -16.66 -5.45
C GLU A 50 2.58 -18.10 -5.72
N GLU A 51 1.60 -18.60 -4.94
CA GLU A 51 1.08 -19.96 -5.09
C GLU A 51 0.17 -20.13 -6.31
N HIS A 52 -0.71 -19.15 -6.58
CA HIS A 52 -1.81 -19.33 -7.52
C HIS A 52 -1.69 -18.52 -8.81
N HIS A 53 -1.06 -17.35 -8.77
CA HIS A 53 -1.00 -16.38 -9.87
C HIS A 53 0.33 -15.60 -9.87
N PRO A 54 1.47 -16.29 -10.12
CA PRO A 54 2.79 -15.67 -10.07
C PRO A 54 2.94 -14.49 -11.04
N GLU A 55 2.21 -14.48 -12.15
CA GLU A 55 2.16 -13.36 -13.10
C GLU A 55 1.66 -12.05 -12.44
N LEU A 56 0.68 -12.12 -11.55
CA LEU A 56 0.17 -10.96 -10.83
C LEU A 56 1.15 -10.49 -9.74
N LEU A 57 1.94 -11.42 -9.19
CA LEU A 57 3.02 -11.06 -8.27
C LEU A 57 4.17 -10.35 -9.00
N GLU A 58 4.50 -10.76 -10.22
CA GLU A 58 5.45 -10.05 -11.08
C GLU A 58 4.95 -8.63 -11.38
N GLU A 59 3.69 -8.47 -11.82
CA GLU A 59 3.10 -7.14 -12.04
C GLU A 59 3.14 -6.25 -10.78
N LEU A 60 2.89 -6.83 -9.59
CA LEU A 60 3.02 -6.10 -8.32
C LEU A 60 4.47 -5.70 -8.03
N ARG A 61 5.43 -6.59 -8.28
CA ARG A 61 6.86 -6.34 -8.06
C ARG A 61 7.37 -5.26 -9.01
N ASP A 62 6.93 -5.25 -10.25
CA ASP A 62 7.29 -4.24 -11.24
C ASP A 62 6.90 -2.84 -10.72
N VAL A 63 5.64 -2.65 -10.33
CA VAL A 63 5.15 -1.37 -9.79
C VAL A 63 5.86 -0.94 -8.50
N VAL A 64 6.31 -1.87 -7.65
CA VAL A 64 6.93 -1.55 -6.34
C VAL A 64 8.45 -1.38 -6.43
N CYS A 65 9.11 -2.14 -7.30
CA CYS A 65 10.57 -2.23 -7.36
C CYS A 65 11.18 -1.41 -8.51
N GLU A 66 10.44 -1.13 -9.59
CA GLU A 66 10.95 -0.36 -10.73
C GLU A 66 11.20 1.13 -10.39
N ASP A 67 10.68 1.65 -9.27
CA ASP A 67 10.96 3.01 -8.77
C ASP A 67 12.17 3.09 -7.80
N GLY A 68 12.95 2.01 -7.63
CA GLY A 68 13.97 1.90 -6.56
C GLY A 68 15.36 1.39 -6.94
N GLY A 69 15.64 1.11 -8.22
CA GLY A 69 17.00 0.83 -8.69
C GLY A 69 17.82 2.12 -8.74
N PRO A 70 19.06 2.17 -8.22
CA PRO A 70 19.95 3.30 -8.46
C PRO A 70 20.38 3.25 -9.94
N ASP A 71 19.64 3.94 -10.80
CA ASP A 71 20.12 4.33 -12.11
C ASP A 71 21.07 5.54 -11.94
N GLU A 72 22.38 5.26 -12.00
CA GLU A 72 23.55 6.17 -12.12
C GLU A 72 23.88 7.18 -11.00
#